data_AF-A0A937DRR5-F1
#
_entry.id   AF-A0A937DRR5-F1
#
_cell.length_a   1.000
_cell.length_b   1.000
_cell.length_c   1.000
_cell.angle_alpha   90.00
_cell.angle_beta   90.00
_cell.angle_gamma   90.00
#
_symmetry.space_group_name_H-M   'P 1'
#
loop_
_entity.id
_entity.type
_entity.pdbx_description
1 polymer ?
#
loop_
_entity_poly.entity_id
_entity_poly.type
_entity_poly.pdbx_seq_one_letter_code
_entity_poly.pdbx_strand_id
1 'polypeptide(L)'
;PPGTHPVPWGALPATGQGCVGITAGTASSGAADVTAPAEWGSRSTVRLTAPERCVAYAHSANGQASGYGAAATRQQAEQSAWNECNARVPSSSCQLQGVRCFE
;
A
#
# COMPACT_ATOMS: atom_id res chain seq x y z
N PRO A 1 17.48 9.40 19.55
CA PRO A 1 16.91 8.09 19.13
C PRO A 1 16.43 8.18 17.68
N PRO A 2 16.80 7.23 16.80
CA PRO A 2 16.29 7.24 15.44
C PRO A 2 14.77 7.01 15.45
N GLY A 3 14.01 8.06 15.12
CA GLY A 3 12.75 7.96 14.37
C GLY A 3 11.49 7.51 15.10
N THR A 4 11.05 8.22 16.15
CA THR A 4 9.66 8.18 16.67
C THR A 4 8.72 9.08 15.87
N HIS A 5 8.96 9.25 14.56
CA HIS A 5 8.04 10.01 13.72
C HIS A 5 6.99 9.03 13.15
N PRO A 6 5.70 9.28 13.37
CA PRO A 6 4.65 8.50 12.74
C PRO A 6 4.86 8.51 11.23
N VAL A 7 5.02 7.34 10.62
CA VAL A 7 5.09 7.21 9.17
C VAL A 7 3.78 6.65 8.65
N PRO A 8 3.27 7.20 7.54
CA PRO A 8 2.27 6.55 6.72
C PRO A 8 2.64 5.10 6.41
N TRP A 9 1.72 4.18 6.66
CA TRP A 9 1.88 2.78 6.30
C TRP A 9 0.66 2.28 5.55
N GLY A 10 0.85 1.26 4.72
CA GLY A 10 -0.19 0.59 3.93
C GLY A 10 -0.17 -0.92 4.17
N ALA A 11 -1.33 -1.48 4.52
CA ALA A 11 -1.51 -2.92 4.69
C ALA A 11 -2.50 -3.51 3.69
N LEU A 12 -2.26 -4.78 3.33
CA LEU A 12 -3.09 -5.60 2.45
C LEU A 12 -3.21 -7.02 2.99
N PRO A 13 -4.21 -7.80 2.55
CA PRO A 13 -4.30 -9.19 2.92
C PRO A 13 -3.25 -10.00 2.15
N ALA A 14 -2.49 -10.78 2.90
CA ALA A 14 -1.43 -11.68 2.47
C ALA A 14 -1.90 -12.72 1.45
N THR A 15 -3.19 -13.02 1.38
CA THR A 15 -3.70 -14.09 0.54
C THR A 15 -3.96 -13.69 -0.91
N GLY A 16 -3.83 -12.42 -1.32
CA GLY A 16 -4.04 -11.99 -2.72
C GLY A 16 -5.43 -12.31 -3.31
N GLN A 17 -6.29 -12.96 -2.53
CA GLN A 17 -7.61 -13.45 -2.92
C GLN A 17 -8.65 -12.42 -2.51
N GLY A 18 -8.88 -11.46 -3.40
CA GLY A 18 -10.16 -10.72 -3.49
C GLY A 18 -10.43 -9.64 -2.46
N CYS A 19 -9.72 -9.58 -1.33
CA CYS A 19 -9.77 -8.43 -0.43
C CYS A 19 -8.69 -7.44 -0.86
N VAL A 20 -9.07 -6.34 -1.47
CA VAL A 20 -8.15 -5.31 -1.96
C VAL A 20 -8.52 -4.00 -1.31
N GLY A 21 -7.60 -3.43 -0.54
CA GLY A 21 -7.82 -2.16 0.09
C GLY A 21 -6.70 -1.79 1.03
N ILE A 22 -6.58 -0.50 1.23
CA ILE A 22 -5.43 0.09 1.90
C ILE A 22 -5.92 0.52 3.26
N THR A 23 -5.53 -0.20 4.30
CA THR A 23 -5.51 0.41 5.63
C THR A 23 -4.27 1.23 5.77
N ALA A 24 -4.49 2.43 6.26
CA ALA A 24 -3.53 3.49 6.24
C ALA A 24 -3.65 4.25 7.55
N GLY A 25 -2.53 4.38 8.28
CA GLY A 25 -2.42 5.14 9.53
C GLY A 25 -1.06 5.81 9.71
N THR A 26 -0.93 6.61 10.76
CA THR A 26 0.33 7.25 11.18
C THR A 26 0.85 6.51 12.42
N ALA A 27 1.86 5.65 12.23
CA ALA A 27 2.46 4.91 13.33
C ALA A 27 3.93 4.61 13.05
N SER A 28 4.69 4.15 14.05
CA SER A 28 6.01 3.56 13.78
C SER A 28 5.85 2.27 12.95
N SER A 29 6.89 1.86 12.21
CA SER A 29 6.83 0.62 11.40
C SER A 29 6.45 -0.61 12.22
N GLY A 30 6.93 -0.73 13.47
CA GLY A 30 6.54 -1.81 14.37
C GLY A 30 5.08 -1.72 14.84
N ALA A 31 4.55 -0.52 15.04
CA ALA A 31 3.14 -0.34 15.39
C ALA A 31 2.22 -0.59 14.18
N ALA A 32 2.67 -0.31 12.96
CA ALA A 32 1.97 -0.66 11.73
C ALA A 32 1.77 -2.18 11.59
N ASP A 33 2.81 -2.97 11.89
CA ASP A 33 2.77 -4.44 11.79
C ASP A 33 1.79 -5.08 12.78
N VAL A 34 1.52 -4.41 13.91
CA VAL A 34 0.51 -4.82 14.90
C VAL A 34 -0.89 -4.32 14.54
N THR A 35 -1.01 -3.09 14.04
CA THR A 35 -2.30 -2.44 13.76
C THR A 35 -2.94 -2.97 12.48
N ALA A 36 -2.14 -3.26 11.46
CA ALA A 36 -2.59 -3.85 10.19
C ALA A 36 -3.40 -5.14 10.37
N PRO A 37 -2.91 -6.17 11.07
CA PRO A 37 -3.69 -7.39 11.31
C PRO A 37 -4.87 -7.17 12.27
N ALA A 38 -4.88 -6.11 13.08
CA ALA A 38 -6.04 -5.76 13.89
C ALA A 38 -7.18 -5.14 13.06
N GLU A 39 -6.87 -4.28 12.08
CA GLU A 39 -7.89 -3.62 11.25
C GLU A 39 -8.36 -4.46 10.06
N TRP A 40 -7.47 -5.26 9.47
CA TRP A 40 -7.76 -6.06 8.26
C TRP A 40 -7.76 -7.57 8.50
N GLY A 41 -7.53 -8.00 9.74
CA GLY A 41 -7.48 -9.40 10.15
C GLY A 41 -6.08 -10.01 10.07
N SER A 42 -5.88 -11.12 10.79
CA SER A 42 -4.56 -11.75 11.05
C SER A 42 -3.78 -12.20 9.82
N ARG A 43 -4.39 -12.13 8.63
CA ARG A 43 -3.74 -12.43 7.35
C ARG A 43 -3.25 -11.15 6.66
N SER A 44 -3.17 -10.01 7.31
CA SER A 44 -2.69 -8.77 6.69
C SER A 44 -1.18 -8.66 6.77
N THR A 45 -0.54 -8.17 5.71
CA THR A 45 0.89 -7.89 5.65
C THR A 45 1.11 -6.42 5.32
N VAL A 46 1.93 -5.74 6.13
CA VAL A 46 2.40 -4.40 5.83
C VAL A 46 3.36 -4.49 4.65
N ARG A 47 3.03 -3.79 3.56
CA ARG A 47 3.80 -3.85 2.31
C ARG A 47 4.54 -2.56 2.02
N LEU A 48 4.08 -1.46 2.59
CA LEU A 48 4.66 -0.15 2.41
C LEU A 48 4.64 0.61 3.73
N THR A 49 5.79 1.10 4.15
CA THR A 49 5.94 2.13 5.18
C THR A 49 6.73 3.25 4.55
N ALA A 50 6.13 4.42 4.39
CA ALA A 50 6.75 5.56 3.75
C ALA A 50 6.50 6.81 4.58
N PRO A 51 7.44 7.78 4.63
CA PRO A 51 7.19 9.07 5.25
C PRO A 51 6.20 9.94 4.45
N GLU A 52 5.72 9.44 3.31
CA GLU A 52 4.96 10.17 2.30
C GLU A 52 3.46 10.25 2.61
N ARG A 53 2.85 11.41 2.31
CA ARG A 53 1.46 11.73 2.68
C ARG A 53 0.40 10.89 1.98
N CYS A 54 0.70 10.27 0.84
CA CYS A 54 -0.25 9.46 0.10
C CYS A 54 0.33 8.09 -0.21
N VAL A 55 -0.48 7.05 -0.06
CA VAL A 55 -0.18 5.67 -0.40
C VAL A 55 -1.21 5.14 -1.39
N ALA A 56 -0.76 4.47 -2.44
CA ALA A 56 -1.63 3.89 -3.46
C ALA A 56 -1.28 2.43 -3.72
N TYR A 57 -2.26 1.71 -4.27
CA TYR A 57 -2.16 0.30 -4.56
C TYR A 57 -2.73 0.00 -5.94
N ALA A 58 -1.94 -0.72 -6.74
CA ALA A 58 -2.35 -1.27 -8.02
C ALA A 58 -2.26 -2.79 -7.97
N HIS A 59 -3.22 -3.46 -8.58
CA HIS A 59 -3.28 -4.90 -8.67
C HIS A 59 -3.60 -5.32 -10.10
N SER A 60 -2.95 -6.38 -10.55
CA SER A 60 -3.24 -6.97 -11.84
C SER A 60 -4.42 -7.92 -11.73
N ALA A 61 -5.42 -7.78 -12.60
CA ALA A 61 -6.65 -8.58 -12.52
C ALA A 61 -6.41 -10.10 -12.63
N ASN A 62 -5.31 -10.50 -13.27
CA ASN A 62 -4.86 -11.90 -13.35
C ASN A 62 -4.16 -12.40 -12.07
N GLY A 63 -4.05 -11.59 -11.02
CA GLY A 63 -3.43 -11.92 -9.74
C GLY A 63 -1.90 -12.09 -9.79
N GLN A 64 -1.26 -11.76 -10.91
CA GLN A 64 0.16 -12.04 -11.12
C GLN A 64 1.09 -10.91 -10.64
N ALA A 65 0.57 -9.71 -10.47
CA ALA A 65 1.36 -8.56 -10.06
C ALA A 65 0.56 -7.60 -9.17
N SER A 66 1.31 -6.91 -8.32
CA SER A 66 0.83 -5.87 -7.45
C SER A 66 1.90 -4.81 -7.32
N GLY A 67 1.51 -3.54 -7.22
CA GLY A 67 2.43 -2.42 -7.05
C GLY A 67 1.95 -1.46 -5.97
N TYR A 68 2.90 -0.82 -5.31
CA TYR A 68 2.71 0.09 -4.20
C TYR A 68 3.36 1.41 -4.52
N GLY A 69 2.69 2.50 -4.16
CA GLY A 69 3.21 3.83 -4.39
C GLY A 69 3.07 4.64 -3.13
N ALA A 70 4.11 5.39 -2.80
CA ALA A 70 4.07 6.40 -1.76
C ALA A 70 4.57 7.71 -2.35
N ALA A 71 3.83 8.80 -2.14
CA ALA A 71 4.27 10.13 -2.55
C ALA A 71 3.56 11.24 -1.78
N ALA A 72 4.10 12.46 -1.88
CA ALA A 72 3.52 13.66 -1.29
C ALA A 72 2.12 13.99 -1.82
N THR A 73 1.78 13.52 -3.03
CA THR A 73 0.49 13.75 -3.67
C THR A 73 -0.17 12.45 -4.10
N ARG A 74 -1.51 12.47 -4.15
CA ARG A 74 -2.34 11.34 -4.59
C ARG A 74 -1.90 10.81 -5.95
N GLN A 75 -1.75 11.71 -6.90
CA GLN A 75 -1.48 11.38 -8.30
C GLN A 75 -0.10 10.75 -8.48
N GLN A 76 0.91 11.21 -7.74
CA GLN A 76 2.24 10.61 -7.75
C GLN A 76 2.24 9.23 -7.09
N ALA A 77 1.48 9.03 -6.01
CA ALA A 77 1.36 7.73 -5.36
C ALA A 77 0.69 6.72 -6.30
N GLU A 78 -0.42 7.10 -6.93
CA GLU A 78 -1.12 6.29 -7.94
C GLU A 78 -0.19 5.93 -9.11
N GLN A 79 0.52 6.91 -9.67
CA GLN A 79 1.47 6.70 -10.76
C GLN A 79 2.59 5.72 -10.34
N SER A 80 3.13 5.87 -9.13
CA SER A 80 4.19 4.99 -8.62
C SER A 80 3.71 3.56 -8.43
N ALA A 81 2.51 3.37 -7.85
CA ALA A 81 1.92 2.05 -7.67
C ALA A 81 1.65 1.37 -9.02
N TRP A 82 1.13 2.14 -9.98
CA TRP A 82 0.87 1.66 -11.33
C TRP A 82 2.16 1.28 -12.07
N ASN A 83 3.20 2.11 -11.98
CA ASN A 83 4.51 1.83 -12.56
C ASN A 83 5.14 0.56 -11.96
N GLU A 84 5.08 0.37 -10.63
CA GLU A 84 5.62 -0.83 -9.99
C GLU A 84 4.87 -2.10 -10.41
N CYS A 85 3.53 -2.02 -10.50
CA CYS A 85 2.71 -3.14 -10.95
C CYS A 85 3.06 -3.51 -12.41
N ASN A 86 3.14 -2.52 -13.30
CA ASN A 86 3.46 -2.71 -14.72
C ASN A 86 4.92 -3.05 -15.00
N ALA A 87 5.82 -2.93 -14.03
CA ALA A 87 7.16 -3.46 -14.16
C ALA A 87 7.17 -5.00 -14.23
N ARG A 88 6.08 -5.66 -13.77
CA ARG A 88 5.97 -7.12 -13.66
C ARG A 88 4.96 -7.74 -14.62
N VAL A 89 4.07 -6.94 -15.22
CA VAL A 89 3.03 -7.38 -16.18
C VAL A 89 2.80 -6.31 -17.25
N PRO A 90 2.21 -6.64 -18.41
CA PRO A 90 1.89 -5.65 -19.45
C PRO A 90 1.03 -4.52 -18.89
N SER A 91 1.29 -3.28 -19.33
CA SER A 91 0.73 -2.06 -18.72
C SER A 91 -0.80 -1.96 -18.65
N SER A 92 -1.49 -2.74 -19.49
CA SER A 92 -2.96 -2.86 -19.52
C SER A 92 -3.53 -3.83 -18.48
N SER A 93 -2.68 -4.56 -17.76
CA SER A 93 -3.12 -5.62 -16.83
C SER A 93 -3.34 -5.10 -15.41
N CYS A 94 -2.63 -4.03 -15.02
CA CYS A 94 -2.75 -3.41 -13.70
C CYS A 94 -3.85 -2.36 -13.63
N GLN A 95 -4.68 -2.48 -12.60
CA GLN A 95 -5.69 -1.49 -12.24
C GLN A 95 -5.40 -0.93 -10.84
N LEU A 96 -5.55 0.38 -10.70
CA LEU A 96 -5.53 1.03 -9.39
C LEU A 96 -6.74 0.56 -8.59
N GLN A 97 -6.47 -0.01 -7.43
CA GLN A 97 -7.50 -0.52 -6.51
C GLN A 97 -7.88 0.54 -5.48
N GLY A 98 -6.94 1.41 -5.12
CA GLY A 98 -7.21 2.49 -4.18
C GLY A 98 -6.01 3.38 -3.93
N VAL A 99 -6.30 4.49 -3.28
CA VAL A 99 -5.31 5.42 -2.76
C VAL A 99 -5.85 6.02 -1.48
N ARG A 100 -4.97 6.23 -0.51
CA ARG A 100 -5.27 6.94 0.73
C ARG A 100 -4.22 8.01 0.96
N CYS A 101 -4.69 9.21 1.22
CA CYS A 101 -3.87 10.33 1.64
C CYS A 101 -4.16 10.66 3.10
N PHE A 102 -3.13 11.16 3.77
CA PHE A 102 -3.12 11.58 5.15
C PHE A 102 -2.91 13.10 5.17
N GLU A 103 -3.81 13.81 5.84
CA GLU A 103 -3.66 15.26 6.05
C GLU A 103 -2.61 15.55 7.11
#